data_AF-A0A177UHG7-F1
#
_entry.id   AF-A0A177UHG7-F1
#
_cell.length_a   1.000
_cell.length_b   1.000
_cell.length_c   1.000
_cell.angle_alpha   90.00
_cell.angle_beta   90.00
_cell.angle_gamma   90.00
#
_symmetry.space_group_name_H-M   'P 1'
#
loop_
_entity.id
_entity.type
_entity.pdbx_description
1 polymer ?
#
loop_
_entity_poly.entity_id
_entity_poly.type
_entity_poly.pdbx_seq_one_letter_code
_entity_poly.pdbx_strand_id
1 'polypeptide(L)'
;MSKHTLNSYDHSFVLHQISQPFKAAIPLSSLPYIAFALLGLTFGLTFVYTTLPKQRYTAIEFLTAVAASLSAGFGTVALFNSVGVQC
;
A
#
# COMPACT_ATOMS: atom_id res chain seq x y z
N MET A 1 -28.42 31.81 -1.81
CA MET A 1 -27.39 31.25 -0.91
C MET A 1 -27.78 31.59 0.52
N SER A 2 -28.12 30.61 1.36
CA SER A 2 -28.64 30.85 2.72
C SER A 2 -27.51 31.29 3.66
N LYS A 3 -27.72 32.30 4.52
CA LYS A 3 -26.69 32.81 5.46
C LYS A 3 -26.11 31.70 6.35
N HIS A 4 -26.88 30.65 6.61
CA HIS A 4 -26.48 29.50 7.39
C HIS A 4 -25.32 28.69 6.75
N THR A 5 -25.27 28.58 5.42
CA THR A 5 -24.18 27.87 4.75
C THR A 5 -22.89 28.68 4.76
N LEU A 6 -22.97 30.02 4.68
CA LEU A 6 -21.81 30.93 4.71
C LEU A 6 -21.02 30.77 6.01
N ASN A 7 -21.70 30.75 7.16
CA ASN A 7 -21.09 30.52 8.47
C ASN A 7 -20.39 29.15 8.60
N SER A 8 -20.93 28.10 7.96
CA SER A 8 -20.31 26.76 7.98
C SER A 8 -19.05 26.69 7.10
N TYR A 9 -19.01 27.45 5.99
CA TYR A 9 -17.82 27.55 5.15
C TYR A 9 -16.69 28.34 5.83
N ASP A 10 -17.01 29.45 6.51
CA ASP A 10 -16.01 30.23 7.25
C ASP A 10 -15.31 29.38 8.33
N HIS A 11 -16.07 28.57 9.07
CA HIS A 11 -15.49 27.71 10.11
C HIS A 11 -14.58 26.61 9.54
N SER A 12 -14.96 25.99 8.43
CA SER A 12 -14.14 24.96 7.78
C SER A 12 -12.89 25.54 7.09
N PHE A 13 -12.97 26.77 6.58
CA PHE A 13 -11.83 27.49 6.02
C PHE A 13 -10.77 27.83 7.07
N VAL A 14 -11.19 28.37 8.23
CA VAL A 14 -10.27 28.69 9.33
C VAL A 14 -9.56 27.43 9.85
N LEU A 15 -10.29 26.32 10.01
CA LEU A 15 -9.70 25.03 10.40
C LEU A 15 -8.69 24.50 9.36
N HIS A 16 -8.95 24.70 8.07
CA HIS A 16 -8.05 24.28 7.01
C HIS A 16 -6.74 25.09 6.99
N GLN A 17 -6.81 26.39 7.27
CA GLN A 17 -5.63 27.27 7.29
C GLN A 17 -4.67 26.98 8.46
N ILE A 18 -5.19 26.52 9.60
CA ILE A 18 -4.37 26.21 10.78
C ILE A 18 -3.88 24.75 10.79
N SER A 19 -4.40 23.90 9.91
CA SER A 19 -3.99 22.51 9.82
C SER A 19 -2.59 22.37 9.23
N GLN A 20 -1.83 21.40 9.71
CA GLN A 20 -0.51 21.12 9.13
C GLN A 20 -0.67 20.57 7.71
N PRO A 21 0.23 20.95 6.78
CA PRO A 21 0.22 20.39 5.43
C PRO A 21 0.46 18.88 5.50
N PHE A 22 -0.23 18.15 4.63
CA PHE A 22 -0.07 16.71 4.53
C PHE A 22 1.39 16.36 4.24
N LYS A 23 1.99 15.59 5.12
CA LYS A 23 3.33 15.05 4.94
C LYS A 23 3.20 13.55 4.68
N ALA A 24 3.54 13.14 3.46
CA ALA A 24 3.55 11.74 3.11
C ALA A 24 4.46 10.97 4.08
N ALA A 25 3.94 9.89 4.66
CA ALA A 25 4.70 9.03 5.56
C ALA A 25 5.86 8.32 4.84
N ILE A 26 5.72 8.11 3.53
CA ILE A 26 6.72 7.43 2.69
C ILE A 26 7.12 8.36 1.52
N PRO A 27 8.41 8.70 1.37
CA PRO A 27 8.90 9.47 0.24
C PRO A 27 8.76 8.70 -1.08
N LEU A 28 8.35 9.39 -2.15
CA LEU A 28 8.16 8.78 -3.47
C LEU A 28 9.46 8.16 -4.05
N SER A 29 10.63 8.67 -3.65
CA SER A 29 11.92 8.16 -4.13
C SER A 29 12.32 6.80 -3.54
N SER A 30 11.80 6.42 -2.37
CA SER A 30 12.12 5.11 -1.75
C SER A 30 11.13 4.01 -2.16
N LEU A 31 9.97 4.40 -2.67
CA LEU A 31 8.90 3.52 -3.12
C LEU A 31 9.29 2.47 -4.17
N PRO A 32 10.07 2.77 -5.22
CA PRO A 32 10.44 1.77 -6.22
C PRO A 32 11.34 0.66 -5.65
N TYR A 33 12.21 0.99 -4.69
CA TYR A 33 13.04 -0.01 -4.01
C TYR A 33 12.20 -0.95 -3.14
N ILE A 34 11.17 -0.41 -2.47
CA ILE A 34 10.22 -1.20 -1.68
C ILE A 34 9.41 -2.12 -2.60
N ALA A 35 8.91 -1.60 -3.73
CA ALA A 35 8.18 -2.39 -4.72
C ALA A 35 9.05 -3.55 -5.27
N PHE A 36 10.30 -3.27 -5.63
CA PHE A 36 11.23 -4.29 -6.13
C PHE A 36 11.51 -5.38 -5.08
N ALA A 37 11.77 -4.99 -3.82
CA ALA A 37 12.00 -5.93 -2.74
C ALA A 37 10.78 -6.81 -2.46
N LEU A 38 9.57 -6.23 -2.39
CA LEU A 38 8.34 -6.98 -2.11
C LEU A 38 7.99 -7.92 -3.27
N LEU A 39 8.07 -7.46 -4.52
CA LEU A 39 7.76 -8.29 -5.69
C LEU A 39 8.79 -9.40 -5.89
N GLY A 40 10.08 -9.14 -5.65
CA GLY A 40 11.12 -10.16 -5.66
C GLY A 40 10.85 -11.24 -4.61
N LEU A 41 10.44 -10.83 -3.40
CA LEU A 41 10.06 -11.75 -2.33
C LEU A 41 8.80 -12.55 -2.67
N THR A 42 7.79 -11.93 -3.27
CA THR A 42 6.59 -12.62 -3.77
C THR A 42 6.99 -13.69 -4.79
N PHE A 43 7.82 -13.35 -5.77
CA PHE A 43 8.23 -14.30 -6.81
C PHE A 43 9.00 -15.48 -6.21
N GLY A 44 9.90 -15.21 -5.26
CA GLY A 44 10.62 -16.23 -4.50
C GLY A 44 9.69 -17.14 -3.69
N LEU A 45 8.75 -16.57 -2.91
CA LEU A 45 7.81 -17.34 -2.10
C LEU A 45 6.85 -18.17 -2.95
N THR A 46 6.33 -17.61 -4.04
CA THR A 46 5.45 -18.32 -4.98
C THR A 46 6.22 -19.43 -5.69
N PHE A 47 7.48 -19.20 -6.06
CA PHE A 47 8.34 -20.24 -6.64
C PHE A 47 8.57 -21.39 -5.65
N VAL A 48 8.90 -21.08 -4.40
CA VAL A 48 9.05 -22.08 -3.32
C VAL A 48 7.75 -22.85 -3.12
N TYR A 49 6.61 -22.16 -3.02
CA TYR A 49 5.30 -22.79 -2.87
C TYR A 49 4.93 -23.73 -4.03
N THR A 50 5.24 -23.36 -5.27
CA THR A 50 4.91 -24.20 -6.43
C THR A 50 5.90 -25.33 -6.69
N THR A 51 7.15 -25.23 -6.19
CA THR A 51 8.21 -26.22 -6.45
C THR A 51 8.41 -27.23 -5.33
N LEU A 52 7.99 -26.93 -4.10
CA LEU A 52 8.06 -27.94 -3.04
C LEU A 52 7.04 -29.07 -3.31
N PRO A 53 7.47 -30.34 -3.19
CA PRO A 53 6.56 -31.48 -3.32
C PRO A 53 5.51 -31.40 -2.20
N LYS A 54 4.23 -31.40 -2.59
CA LYS A 54 3.09 -31.23 -1.69
C LYS A 54 3.06 -32.33 -0.63
N GLN A 55 3.67 -32.08 0.52
CA GLN A 55 3.61 -32.96 1.67
C GLN A 55 2.33 -32.61 2.44
N ARG A 56 1.23 -33.29 2.07
CA ARG A 56 -0.10 -33.31 2.72
C ARG A 56 -0.27 -32.29 3.85
N TYR A 57 -0.87 -31.13 3.54
CA TYR A 57 -1.42 -30.19 4.55
C TYR A 57 -0.41 -29.71 5.59
N THR A 58 0.76 -29.28 5.14
CA THR A 58 1.75 -28.67 6.02
C THR A 58 1.38 -27.21 6.26
N ALA A 59 1.22 -26.78 7.52
CA ALA A 59 0.86 -25.40 7.89
C ALA A 59 1.76 -24.32 7.27
N ILE A 60 2.97 -24.71 6.87
CA ILE A 60 3.97 -23.88 6.20
C ILE A 60 3.52 -23.50 4.77
N GLU A 61 2.76 -24.34 4.06
CA GLU A 61 2.15 -24.02 2.75
C GLU A 61 1.12 -22.90 2.88
N PHE A 62 0.30 -22.94 3.93
CA PHE A 62 -0.67 -21.88 4.20
C PHE A 62 0.02 -20.58 4.59
N LEU A 63 1.01 -20.63 5.48
CA LEU A 63 1.79 -19.45 5.89
C LEU A 63 2.53 -18.81 4.71
N THR A 64 3.14 -19.62 3.84
CA THR A 64 3.84 -19.13 2.64
C THR A 64 2.87 -18.53 1.63
N ALA A 65 1.70 -19.13 1.42
CA ALA A 65 0.66 -18.57 0.57
C ALA A 65 0.12 -17.23 1.10
N VAL A 66 -0.12 -17.12 2.42
CA VAL A 66 -0.57 -15.87 3.06
C VAL A 66 0.51 -14.79 2.97
N ALA A 67 1.77 -15.13 3.25
CA ALA A 67 2.89 -14.20 3.13
C ALA A 67 3.11 -13.75 1.67
N ALA A 68 2.95 -14.66 0.70
CA ALA A 68 2.99 -14.33 -0.72
C ALA A 68 1.84 -13.39 -1.12
N SER A 69 0.62 -13.64 -0.64
CA SER A 69 -0.55 -12.81 -0.94
C SER A 69 -0.41 -11.39 -0.38
N LEU A 70 0.02 -11.26 0.87
CA LEU A 70 0.26 -9.95 1.49
C LEU A 70 1.38 -9.18 0.77
N SER A 71 2.51 -9.83 0.50
CA SER A 71 3.62 -9.20 -0.22
C SER A 71 3.24 -8.81 -1.65
N ALA A 72 2.44 -9.63 -2.34
CA ALA A 72 1.94 -9.32 -3.68
C ALA A 72 1.03 -8.09 -3.66
N GLY A 73 0.11 -8.02 -2.68
CA GLY A 73 -0.79 -6.88 -2.51
C GLY A 73 -0.04 -5.59 -2.24
N PHE A 74 0.82 -5.58 -1.21
CA PHE A 74 1.63 -4.41 -0.86
C PHE A 74 2.61 -4.01 -1.98
N GLY A 75 3.24 -4.98 -2.63
CA GLY A 75 4.17 -4.75 -3.74
C GLY A 75 3.49 -4.15 -4.97
N THR A 76 2.28 -4.62 -5.29
CA THR A 76 1.49 -4.08 -6.41
C THR A 76 1.07 -2.64 -6.14
N VAL A 77 0.54 -2.33 -4.94
CA VAL A 77 0.18 -0.94 -4.57
C VAL A 77 1.40 -0.03 -4.61
N ALA A 78 2.54 -0.47 -4.07
CA ALA A 78 3.79 0.28 -4.12
C ALA A 78 4.28 0.50 -5.56
N LEU A 79 4.12 -0.47 -6.45
CA LEU A 79 4.49 -0.33 -7.86
C LEU A 79 3.58 0.70 -8.55
N PHE A 80 2.26 0.57 -8.43
CA PHE A 80 1.30 1.53 -9.01
C PHE A 80 1.54 2.96 -8.51
N ASN A 81 1.84 3.10 -7.22
CA ASN A 81 2.19 4.36 -6.59
C ASN A 81 3.51 4.93 -7.14
N SER A 82 4.50 4.08 -7.42
CA SER A 82 5.79 4.47 -8.04
C SER A 82 5.66 4.95 -9.48
N VAL A 83 4.75 4.37 -10.29
CA VAL A 83 4.51 4.81 -11.68
C VAL A 83 3.66 6.09 -11.77
N GLY A 84 3.21 6.64 -10.64
CA GLY A 84 2.45 7.88 -10.62
C GLY A 84 0.97 7.73 -10.99
N VAL A 85 0.37 6.56 -10.76
CA VAL A 85 -1.09 6.34 -10.96
C VAL A 85 -1.95 7.09 -9.92
N GLN A 86 -1.31 7.73 -8.95
CA GLN A 86 -1.94 8.64 -8.00
C GLN A 86 -2.16 10.00 -8.68
N CYS A 87 -3.35 10.20 -9.26
CA CYS A 87 -3.86 11.51 -9.65
C CYS A 87 -4.68 12.13 -8.51
#